data_AF-A0A354U4D7-F1
#
_entry.id   AF-A0A354U4D7-F1
#
_cell.length_a   1.000
_cell.length_b   1.000
_cell.length_c   1.000
_cell.angle_alpha   90.00
_cell.angle_beta   90.00
_cell.angle_gamma   90.00
#
_symmetry.space_group_name_H-M   'P 1'
#
loop_
_entity.id
_entity.type
_entity.pdbx_description
1 polymer ?
#
loop_
_entity_poly.entity_id
_entity_poly.type
_entity_poly.pdbx_seq_one_letter_code
_entity_poly.pdbx_strand_id
1 'polypeptide(L)'
;MAVAPSSKDKLDKNGTRAFNFGLLGGRNRDLHVILDGITFETPGIAAVYVDGNHVVIRNALFLGCWMGGVRGKIIGKTGEKTSADVTLEFCEFHNFPVYRDVQELLSDVKSGKRNVAPKKERLYWWVHKSRLNGAVTPYEYGIASGIGKSWTIRNSYIHDAFEAVANSDGDHMIFEDNLCERLIDNGFELENHGRHCHIRRNYFIDIFQPISMQPLCGHPWPGPNYVYQNVFYRTPEERLLKGSTFKIGIQKRMWGNKKYPYLQGDSWKHQSIPGLLIFNNTIIEPDGVVFADLEKDQKIDNISFCNNLVVAPSLGWASRKKKEDGNGFYHFSYSGNRMAIFRQPAGILPSSAADQLYLPEQVLPEWEKNRLVPEEFELAAPVKNAPLQFRYVGAFQSPNDSFADNVGVQETRK
;
A
#
# COMPACT_ATOMS: atom_id res chain seq x y z
N MET A 1 -11.98 -30.02 -8.95
CA MET A 1 -11.16 -31.23 -8.71
C MET A 1 -9.78 -30.74 -8.26
N ALA A 2 -9.40 -30.95 -7.00
CA ALA A 2 -8.04 -30.63 -6.54
C ALA A 2 -7.09 -31.68 -7.12
N VAL A 3 -6.42 -31.32 -8.21
CA VAL A 3 -5.50 -32.22 -8.89
C VAL A 3 -4.10 -31.90 -8.38
N ALA A 4 -3.48 -32.84 -7.66
CA ALA A 4 -2.03 -32.81 -7.50
C ALA A 4 -1.41 -32.76 -8.90
N PRO A 5 -0.46 -31.86 -9.19
CA PRO A 5 -0.14 -31.46 -10.57
C PRO A 5 0.19 -32.66 -11.46
N SER A 6 -0.67 -32.93 -12.44
CA SER A 6 -0.39 -33.92 -13.49
C SER A 6 0.25 -33.24 -14.69
N SER A 7 1.26 -33.91 -15.25
CA SER A 7 2.33 -33.43 -16.13
C SER A 7 1.94 -32.96 -17.54
N LYS A 8 0.69 -32.55 -17.78
CA LYS A 8 0.22 -32.23 -19.15
C LYS A 8 0.33 -30.78 -19.56
N ASP A 9 0.44 -29.85 -18.63
CA ASP A 9 0.96 -28.51 -18.92
C ASP A 9 2.44 -28.52 -18.59
N LYS A 10 3.28 -27.97 -19.48
CA LYS A 10 4.71 -27.73 -19.23
C LYS A 10 4.89 -26.65 -18.15
N LEU A 11 4.43 -26.93 -16.93
CA LEU A 11 5.01 -26.42 -15.71
C LEU A 11 6.37 -27.11 -15.63
N ASP A 12 7.42 -26.36 -15.99
CA ASP A 12 8.78 -26.88 -16.13
C ASP A 12 9.15 -27.85 -15.02
N LYS A 13 9.92 -28.89 -15.38
CA LYS A 13 10.43 -29.98 -14.51
C LYS A 13 11.17 -29.52 -13.23
N ASN A 14 11.27 -28.20 -12.99
CA ASN A 14 11.87 -27.57 -11.82
C ASN A 14 10.87 -26.81 -10.91
N GLY A 15 9.58 -26.71 -11.28
CA GLY A 15 8.62 -25.78 -10.66
C GLY A 15 7.50 -26.41 -9.82
N THR A 16 7.40 -27.74 -9.72
CA THR A 16 6.29 -28.40 -9.00
C THR A 16 6.49 -28.48 -7.48
N ARG A 17 7.61 -28.00 -6.95
CA ARG A 17 7.87 -27.80 -5.50
C ARG A 17 7.55 -26.37 -5.03
N ALA A 18 6.87 -25.57 -5.84
CA ALA A 18 6.73 -24.13 -5.65
C ALA A 18 5.50 -23.71 -4.84
N PHE A 19 4.47 -24.53 -4.71
CA PHE A 19 3.26 -24.16 -4.00
C PHE A 19 2.55 -25.34 -3.33
N ASN A 20 1.80 -25.06 -2.26
CA ASN A 20 1.11 -26.10 -1.48
C ASN A 20 -0.18 -26.54 -2.20
N PHE A 21 -0.94 -25.59 -2.77
CA PHE A 21 -2.16 -25.85 -3.53
C PHE A 21 -2.11 -25.17 -4.89
N GLY A 22 -2.33 -25.94 -5.95
CA GLY A 22 -2.55 -25.42 -7.31
C GLY A 22 -4.02 -25.52 -7.69
N LEU A 23 -4.69 -24.38 -7.86
CA LEU A 23 -6.04 -24.29 -8.39
C LEU A 23 -5.96 -24.02 -9.89
N LEU A 24 -5.95 -25.09 -10.69
CA LEU A 24 -5.58 -25.09 -12.11
C LEU A 24 -6.81 -25.28 -13.02
N GLY A 25 -7.62 -24.24 -13.16
CA GLY A 25 -8.78 -24.21 -14.04
C GLY A 25 -8.43 -23.75 -15.46
N GLY A 26 -7.42 -22.90 -15.58
CA GLY A 26 -7.01 -22.27 -16.83
C GLY A 26 -7.66 -20.90 -17.04
N ARG A 27 -7.17 -20.18 -18.05
CA ARG A 27 -7.63 -18.82 -18.40
C ARG A 27 -9.14 -18.78 -18.67
N ASN A 28 -9.81 -17.80 -18.07
CA ASN A 28 -11.26 -17.56 -18.23
C ASN A 28 -12.12 -18.77 -17.86
N ARG A 29 -11.65 -19.61 -16.92
CA ARG A 29 -12.42 -20.73 -16.39
C ARG A 29 -12.76 -20.50 -14.94
N ASP A 30 -14.01 -20.77 -14.60
CA ASP A 30 -14.49 -20.64 -13.23
C ASP A 30 -14.12 -21.86 -12.42
N LEU A 31 -13.60 -21.64 -11.23
CA LEU A 31 -13.19 -22.68 -10.29
C LEU A 31 -14.29 -22.95 -9.26
N HIS A 32 -14.93 -21.89 -8.75
CA HIS A 32 -15.89 -21.96 -7.64
C HIS A 32 -15.35 -22.75 -6.44
N VAL A 33 -14.10 -22.46 -6.07
CA VAL A 33 -13.39 -23.15 -4.98
C VAL A 33 -13.34 -22.26 -3.75
N ILE A 34 -13.61 -22.85 -2.60
CA ILE A 34 -13.39 -22.24 -1.29
C ILE A 34 -12.30 -23.05 -0.58
N LEU A 35 -11.23 -22.37 -0.16
CA LEU A 35 -10.24 -22.89 0.78
C LEU A 35 -10.50 -22.23 2.14
N ASP A 36 -10.75 -23.03 3.18
CA ASP A 36 -11.24 -22.55 4.46
C ASP A 36 -10.50 -23.22 5.62
N GLY A 37 -9.99 -22.43 6.56
CA GLY A 37 -9.46 -22.94 7.83
C GLY A 37 -8.13 -23.68 7.70
N ILE A 38 -7.30 -23.30 6.73
CA ILE A 38 -6.00 -23.94 6.45
C ILE A 38 -4.87 -23.08 6.99
N THR A 39 -3.96 -23.70 7.74
CA THR A 39 -2.67 -23.10 8.09
C THR A 39 -1.61 -23.52 7.08
N PHE A 40 -0.88 -22.55 6.56
CA PHE A 40 0.23 -22.71 5.63
C PHE A 40 1.54 -22.31 6.31
N GLU A 41 2.32 -23.31 6.71
CA GLU A 41 3.65 -23.11 7.31
C GLU A 41 4.75 -23.21 6.24
N THR A 42 5.55 -22.16 6.12
CA THR A 42 6.75 -22.10 5.26
C THR A 42 6.50 -22.55 3.81
N PRO A 43 5.44 -22.05 3.13
CA PRO A 43 5.22 -22.46 1.75
C PRO A 43 6.40 -22.01 0.89
N GLY A 44 6.64 -22.75 -0.21
CA GLY A 44 7.63 -22.39 -1.22
C GLY A 44 7.32 -21.04 -1.88
N ILE A 45 7.36 -20.94 -3.20
CA ILE A 45 6.99 -19.71 -3.95
C ILE A 45 5.64 -19.11 -3.51
N ALA A 46 4.59 -19.90 -3.30
CA ALA A 46 3.35 -19.40 -2.70
C ALA A 46 2.59 -20.52 -1.99
N ALA A 47 1.69 -20.22 -1.06
CA ALA A 47 0.86 -21.28 -0.48
C ALA A 47 -0.20 -21.75 -1.48
N VAL A 48 -0.91 -20.80 -2.09
CA VAL A 48 -1.98 -21.08 -3.05
C VAL A 48 -1.65 -20.42 -4.38
N TYR A 49 -1.64 -21.21 -5.44
CA TYR A 49 -1.50 -20.75 -6.81
C TYR A 49 -2.85 -20.81 -7.53
N VAL A 50 -3.25 -19.73 -8.18
CA VAL A 50 -4.58 -19.58 -8.80
C VAL A 50 -4.46 -19.32 -10.30
N ASP A 51 -5.02 -20.23 -11.10
CA ASP A 51 -5.21 -20.12 -12.54
C ASP A 51 -6.69 -20.40 -12.87
N GLY A 52 -7.50 -19.34 -12.87
CA GLY A 52 -8.96 -19.40 -13.00
C GLY A 52 -9.66 -18.40 -12.08
N ASN A 53 -10.99 -18.34 -12.15
CA ASN A 53 -11.82 -17.34 -11.49
C ASN A 53 -12.63 -17.88 -10.31
N HIS A 54 -13.22 -16.99 -9.52
CA HIS A 54 -14.18 -17.30 -8.44
C HIS A 54 -13.58 -18.24 -7.39
N VAL A 55 -12.53 -17.76 -6.73
CA VAL A 55 -11.87 -18.46 -5.63
C VAL A 55 -12.03 -17.66 -4.36
N VAL A 56 -12.42 -18.31 -3.27
CA VAL A 56 -12.41 -17.72 -1.94
C VAL A 56 -11.37 -18.46 -1.10
N ILE A 57 -10.51 -17.71 -0.43
CA ILE A 57 -9.58 -18.23 0.56
C ILE A 57 -9.89 -17.49 1.85
N ARG A 58 -10.29 -18.23 2.88
CA ARG A 58 -10.76 -17.63 4.12
C ARG A 58 -10.33 -18.38 5.36
N ASN A 59 -10.34 -17.68 6.49
CA ASN A 59 -9.99 -18.24 7.80
C ASN A 59 -8.63 -18.94 7.77
N ALA A 60 -7.69 -18.45 6.95
CA ALA A 60 -6.41 -19.11 6.69
C ALA A 60 -5.26 -18.34 7.33
N LEU A 61 -4.28 -19.08 7.83
CA LEU A 61 -3.07 -18.54 8.43
C LEU A 61 -1.88 -18.80 7.51
N PHE A 62 -1.12 -17.77 7.16
CA PHE A 62 0.01 -17.83 6.25
C PHE A 62 1.30 -17.42 6.97
N LEU A 63 2.16 -18.40 7.25
CA LEU A 63 3.40 -18.22 8.00
C LEU A 63 4.62 -18.35 7.08
N GLY A 64 5.36 -17.25 6.88
CA GLY A 64 6.67 -17.27 6.21
C GLY A 64 6.62 -17.28 4.68
N CYS A 65 5.55 -16.79 4.06
CA CYS A 65 5.36 -16.81 2.61
C CYS A 65 6.27 -15.79 1.89
N TRP A 66 7.34 -16.22 1.24
CA TRP A 66 8.34 -15.30 0.64
C TRP A 66 7.95 -14.66 -0.71
N MET A 67 6.97 -15.20 -1.46
CA MET A 67 6.57 -14.72 -2.81
C MET A 67 5.04 -14.55 -2.93
N GLY A 68 4.39 -14.22 -1.81
CA GLY A 68 2.94 -14.17 -1.65
C GLY A 68 2.39 -15.44 -1.00
N GLY A 69 1.53 -15.30 0.00
CA GLY A 69 0.68 -16.39 0.46
C GLY A 69 -0.20 -16.92 -0.68
N VAL A 70 -0.73 -16.00 -1.50
CA VAL A 70 -1.55 -16.35 -2.67
C VAL A 70 -0.98 -15.73 -3.94
N ARG A 71 -0.87 -16.52 -5.01
CA ARG A 71 -0.31 -16.07 -6.28
C ARG A 71 -1.22 -16.38 -7.46
N GLY A 72 -1.59 -15.36 -8.24
CA GLY A 72 -2.26 -15.52 -9.52
C GLY A 72 -1.29 -15.92 -10.65
N LYS A 73 -1.77 -16.67 -11.65
CA LYS A 73 -0.98 -17.01 -12.83
C LYS A 73 -0.89 -15.84 -13.80
N ILE A 74 0.34 -15.59 -14.24
CA ILE A 74 0.72 -14.66 -15.31
C ILE A 74 1.17 -15.48 -16.53
N ILE A 75 0.59 -15.23 -17.70
CA ILE A 75 0.88 -15.91 -18.96
C ILE A 75 1.85 -15.09 -19.80
N GLY A 76 2.91 -15.77 -20.26
CA GLY A 76 3.79 -15.32 -21.33
C GLY A 76 4.56 -14.03 -21.02
N LYS A 77 5.17 -13.44 -22.07
CA LYS A 77 5.87 -12.14 -21.99
C LYS A 77 4.93 -10.94 -21.97
N THR A 78 3.64 -11.16 -22.25
CA THR A 78 2.60 -10.13 -22.27
C THR A 78 2.16 -9.72 -20.86
N GLY A 79 2.47 -10.53 -19.85
CA GLY A 79 2.07 -10.25 -18.47
C GLY A 79 0.57 -10.48 -18.22
N GLU A 80 -0.10 -11.24 -19.09
CA GLU A 80 -1.54 -11.44 -18.98
C GLU A 80 -1.90 -12.25 -17.74
N LYS A 81 -2.85 -11.77 -16.94
CA LYS A 81 -3.28 -12.41 -15.70
C LYS A 81 -4.55 -13.22 -15.95
N THR A 82 -4.61 -14.40 -15.33
CA THR A 82 -5.65 -15.41 -15.62
C THR A 82 -6.76 -15.49 -14.59
N SER A 83 -6.55 -14.93 -13.40
CA SER A 83 -7.48 -15.01 -12.30
C SER A 83 -8.33 -13.76 -12.18
N ALA A 84 -9.63 -13.96 -11.97
CA ALA A 84 -10.57 -12.90 -11.62
C ALA A 84 -11.43 -13.30 -10.42
N ASP A 85 -11.97 -12.31 -9.72
CA ASP A 85 -12.95 -12.51 -8.64
C ASP A 85 -12.43 -13.45 -7.54
N VAL A 86 -11.21 -13.17 -7.06
CA VAL A 86 -10.60 -13.89 -5.94
C VAL A 86 -10.80 -13.11 -4.65
N THR A 87 -11.33 -13.75 -3.62
CA THR A 87 -11.52 -13.14 -2.29
C THR A 87 -10.57 -13.75 -1.29
N LEU A 88 -9.81 -12.92 -0.59
CA LEU A 88 -9.02 -13.26 0.59
C LEU A 88 -9.68 -12.59 1.80
N GLU A 89 -10.23 -13.36 2.73
CA GLU A 89 -10.96 -12.80 3.87
C GLU A 89 -10.67 -13.51 5.19
N PHE A 90 -10.70 -12.79 6.31
CA PHE A 90 -10.46 -13.37 7.64
C PHE A 90 -9.14 -14.15 7.72
N CYS A 91 -8.14 -13.73 6.95
CA CYS A 91 -6.84 -14.38 6.90
C CYS A 91 -5.83 -13.65 7.78
N GLU A 92 -4.82 -14.37 8.24
CA GLU A 92 -3.65 -13.79 8.90
C GLU A 92 -2.40 -14.07 8.07
N PHE A 93 -1.61 -13.03 7.82
CA PHE A 93 -0.39 -13.11 7.02
C PHE A 93 0.78 -12.54 7.80
N HIS A 94 1.84 -13.35 7.89
CA HIS A 94 3.08 -13.00 8.55
C HIS A 94 4.28 -13.50 7.73
N ASN A 95 5.32 -12.67 7.59
CA ASN A 95 6.61 -13.14 7.10
C ASN A 95 7.56 -13.42 8.26
N PHE A 96 8.46 -14.40 8.08
CA PHE A 96 9.68 -14.61 8.90
C PHE A 96 10.19 -13.27 9.44
N PRO A 97 10.71 -13.13 10.69
CA PRO A 97 10.83 -11.88 11.47
C PRO A 97 11.58 -10.69 10.82
N VAL A 98 11.16 -10.29 9.63
CA VAL A 98 11.76 -9.29 8.74
C VAL A 98 11.64 -7.93 9.40
N TYR A 99 10.50 -7.66 10.02
CA TYR A 99 10.31 -6.41 10.73
C TYR A 99 11.30 -6.25 11.88
N ARG A 100 11.41 -7.28 12.73
CA ARG A 100 12.33 -7.29 13.87
C ARG A 100 13.79 -7.22 13.44
N ASP A 101 14.18 -7.99 12.43
CA ASP A 101 15.55 -7.98 11.88
C ASP A 101 15.93 -6.57 11.38
N VAL A 102 14.98 -5.88 10.74
CA VAL A 102 15.19 -4.49 10.31
C VAL A 102 15.28 -3.54 11.50
N GLN A 103 14.41 -3.67 12.51
CA GLN A 103 14.47 -2.84 13.71
C GLN A 103 15.80 -3.00 14.46
N GLU A 104 16.28 -4.24 14.60
CA GLU A 104 17.60 -4.53 15.18
C GLU A 104 18.73 -3.89 14.36
N LEU A 105 18.69 -4.01 13.03
CA LEU A 105 19.65 -3.37 12.15
C LEU A 105 19.62 -1.82 12.27
N LEU A 106 18.44 -1.20 12.29
CA LEU A 106 18.29 0.24 12.46
C LEU A 106 18.87 0.69 13.81
N SER A 107 18.62 -0.07 14.87
CA SER A 107 19.13 0.19 16.22
C SER A 107 20.66 0.06 16.29
N ASP A 108 21.23 -0.97 15.69
CA ASP A 108 22.69 -1.19 15.64
C ASP A 108 23.41 -0.08 14.88
N VAL A 109 22.83 0.40 13.78
CA VAL A 109 23.42 1.51 13.01
C VAL A 109 23.29 2.82 13.78
N LYS A 110 22.13 3.11 14.37
CA LYS A 110 21.90 4.31 15.20
C LYS A 110 22.81 4.36 16.42
N SER A 111 23.10 3.22 17.04
CA SER A 111 24.01 3.12 18.20
C SER A 111 25.49 3.07 17.84
N GLY A 112 25.83 3.00 16.55
CA GLY A 112 27.22 2.90 16.08
C GLY A 112 27.85 1.52 16.24
N LYS A 113 27.08 0.50 16.66
CA LYS A 113 27.54 -0.91 16.72
C LYS A 113 27.80 -1.47 15.33
N ARG A 114 27.08 -0.98 14.31
CA ARG A 114 27.23 -1.38 12.91
C ARG A 114 27.45 -0.17 12.03
N ASN A 115 28.52 -0.21 11.24
CA ASN A 115 28.80 0.82 10.24
C ASN A 115 28.14 0.46 8.90
N VAL A 116 27.53 1.44 8.27
CA VAL A 116 26.97 1.33 6.91
C VAL A 116 27.90 2.03 5.94
N ALA A 117 28.23 1.39 4.83
CA ALA A 117 29.02 2.01 3.79
C ALA A 117 28.29 3.27 3.25
N PRO A 118 28.99 4.40 2.99
CA PRO A 118 28.35 5.64 2.57
C PRO A 118 27.40 5.51 1.37
N LYS A 119 27.75 4.63 0.42
CA LYS A 119 26.95 4.34 -0.78
C LYS A 119 25.60 3.65 -0.49
N LYS A 120 25.40 3.11 0.71
CA LYS A 120 24.18 2.41 1.15
C LYS A 120 23.38 3.17 2.22
N GLU A 121 23.83 4.36 2.63
CA GLU A 121 23.24 5.13 3.74
C GLU A 121 21.73 5.38 3.61
N ARG A 122 21.22 5.51 2.37
CA ARG A 122 19.86 6.01 2.19
C ARG A 122 18.75 4.99 2.47
N LEU A 123 19.00 3.68 2.38
CA LEU A 123 17.99 2.61 2.53
C LEU A 123 18.66 1.29 2.97
N TYR A 124 19.63 1.37 3.89
CA TYR A 124 20.45 0.21 4.27
C TYR A 124 19.64 -0.92 4.93
N TRP A 125 18.44 -0.62 5.43
CA TRP A 125 17.55 -1.60 6.04
C TRP A 125 16.78 -2.48 5.05
N TRP A 126 16.85 -2.17 3.74
CA TRP A 126 16.24 -2.99 2.69
C TRP A 126 17.00 -4.30 2.39
N VAL A 127 17.66 -4.89 3.39
CA VAL A 127 18.45 -6.12 3.25
C VAL A 127 17.62 -7.33 2.81
N HIS A 128 16.33 -7.35 3.13
CA HIS A 128 15.39 -8.40 2.74
C HIS A 128 14.65 -8.13 1.43
N LYS A 129 14.82 -6.93 0.85
CA LYS A 129 14.04 -6.47 -0.31
C LYS A 129 14.33 -7.28 -1.56
N SER A 130 15.61 -7.37 -1.94
CA SER A 130 16.03 -8.00 -3.20
C SER A 130 17.38 -8.69 -3.08
N ARG A 131 17.67 -9.58 -4.03
CA ARG A 131 19.01 -10.19 -4.17
C ARG A 131 20.11 -9.15 -4.33
N LEU A 132 19.80 -8.03 -4.97
CA LEU A 132 20.74 -6.90 -5.13
C LEU A 132 21.11 -6.26 -3.78
N ASN A 133 20.19 -6.34 -2.80
CA ASN A 133 20.40 -5.81 -1.47
C ASN A 133 20.96 -6.84 -0.47
N GLY A 134 21.18 -8.08 -0.91
CA GLY A 134 21.79 -9.15 -0.13
C GLY A 134 20.82 -10.26 0.32
N ALA A 135 19.54 -10.16 -0.02
CA ALA A 135 18.58 -11.21 0.32
C ALA A 135 18.88 -12.50 -0.47
N VAL A 136 18.99 -13.64 0.23
CA VAL A 136 19.04 -14.96 -0.46
C VAL A 136 17.75 -15.15 -1.26
N THR A 137 16.63 -14.78 -0.64
CA THR A 137 15.33 -14.66 -1.28
C THR A 137 14.67 -13.31 -0.98
N PRO A 138 14.25 -12.57 -2.02
CA PRO A 138 13.44 -11.37 -1.88
C PRO A 138 12.12 -11.64 -1.17
N TYR A 139 11.73 -10.74 -0.26
CA TYR A 139 10.38 -10.65 0.31
C TYR A 139 9.54 -9.52 -0.32
N GLU A 140 10.07 -8.83 -1.34
CA GLU A 140 9.38 -7.78 -2.12
C GLU A 140 8.35 -8.40 -3.12
N TYR A 141 7.39 -9.17 -2.59
CA TYR A 141 6.21 -9.61 -3.34
C TYR A 141 4.88 -9.50 -2.56
N GLY A 142 4.93 -9.07 -1.30
CA GLY A 142 3.79 -9.01 -0.39
C GLY A 142 3.15 -10.36 -0.06
N ILE A 143 1.93 -10.31 0.47
CA ILE A 143 1.07 -11.46 0.81
C ILE A 143 0.33 -12.01 -0.41
N ALA A 144 0.21 -11.20 -1.46
CA ALA A 144 -0.47 -11.57 -2.69
C ALA A 144 0.32 -11.05 -3.90
N SER A 145 0.59 -11.92 -4.87
CA SER A 145 1.35 -11.58 -6.07
C SER A 145 0.65 -12.07 -7.35
N GLY A 146 0.94 -11.45 -8.49
CA GLY A 146 0.27 -11.79 -9.75
C GLY A 146 -1.24 -11.56 -9.72
N ILE A 147 -1.67 -10.56 -8.93
CA ILE A 147 -3.07 -10.21 -8.70
C ILE A 147 -3.75 -9.84 -10.01
N GLY A 148 -4.78 -10.60 -10.36
CA GLY A 148 -5.59 -10.40 -11.55
C GLY A 148 -6.68 -9.33 -11.38
N LYS A 149 -7.89 -9.58 -11.89
CA LYS A 149 -8.99 -8.60 -11.87
C LYS A 149 -9.96 -8.85 -10.72
N SER A 150 -10.54 -7.80 -10.16
CA SER A 150 -11.62 -7.88 -9.17
C SER A 150 -11.27 -8.72 -7.94
N TRP A 151 -10.01 -8.71 -7.52
CA TRP A 151 -9.64 -9.36 -6.26
C TRP A 151 -10.09 -8.48 -5.08
N THR A 152 -10.59 -9.13 -4.04
CA THR A 152 -10.97 -8.49 -2.77
C THR A 152 -10.09 -9.06 -1.66
N ILE A 153 -9.44 -8.18 -0.89
CA ILE A 153 -8.73 -8.55 0.34
C ILE A 153 -9.41 -7.78 1.48
N ARG A 154 -10.04 -8.52 2.40
CA ARG A 154 -10.78 -7.90 3.48
C ARG A 154 -10.64 -8.60 4.82
N ASN A 155 -10.92 -7.86 5.90
CA ASN A 155 -10.95 -8.42 7.26
C ASN A 155 -9.73 -9.29 7.59
N SER A 156 -8.55 -8.94 7.06
CA SER A 156 -7.34 -9.72 7.22
C SER A 156 -6.34 -8.99 8.11
N TYR A 157 -5.57 -9.75 8.89
CA TYR A 157 -4.44 -9.22 9.66
C TYR A 157 -3.15 -9.48 8.89
N ILE A 158 -2.42 -8.42 8.57
CA ILE A 158 -1.20 -8.48 7.75
C ILE A 158 -0.10 -7.79 8.53
N HIS A 159 0.88 -8.55 9.01
CA HIS A 159 1.84 -8.01 9.96
C HIS A 159 3.25 -8.60 9.88
N ASP A 160 4.20 -7.81 10.38
CA ASP A 160 5.64 -8.13 10.43
C ASP A 160 6.21 -8.58 9.08
N ALA A 161 5.64 -8.04 8.00
CA ALA A 161 5.99 -8.38 6.63
C ALA A 161 6.83 -7.30 5.97
N PHE A 162 7.43 -7.64 4.83
CA PHE A 162 8.14 -6.61 4.04
C PHE A 162 7.13 -5.62 3.45
N GLU A 163 6.05 -6.13 2.87
CA GLU A 163 4.94 -5.34 2.32
C GLU A 163 3.64 -6.16 2.36
N ALA A 164 2.48 -5.51 2.22
CA ALA A 164 1.21 -6.24 2.13
C ALA A 164 0.88 -6.64 0.70
N VAL A 165 0.75 -5.70 -0.24
CA VAL A 165 0.49 -6.01 -1.66
C VAL A 165 1.45 -5.22 -2.55
N ALA A 166 2.26 -5.96 -3.30
CA ALA A 166 3.32 -5.43 -4.15
C ALA A 166 2.93 -5.43 -5.63
N ASN A 167 3.51 -4.51 -6.41
CA ASN A 167 3.50 -4.51 -7.87
C ASN A 167 2.10 -4.77 -8.47
N SER A 168 1.06 -4.20 -7.86
CA SER A 168 -0.32 -4.47 -8.29
C SER A 168 -0.64 -3.71 -9.57
N ASP A 169 -0.77 -4.44 -10.67
CA ASP A 169 -1.53 -4.01 -11.85
C ASP A 169 -2.98 -4.52 -11.78
N GLY A 170 -3.54 -4.51 -10.57
CA GLY A 170 -4.91 -4.94 -10.32
C GLY A 170 -5.93 -3.99 -10.96
N ASP A 171 -7.08 -4.54 -11.32
CA ASP A 171 -8.19 -3.83 -11.95
C ASP A 171 -9.45 -4.10 -11.13
N HIS A 172 -10.15 -3.06 -10.65
CA HIS A 172 -11.32 -3.19 -9.75
C HIS A 172 -11.01 -3.89 -8.42
N MET A 173 -9.84 -3.60 -7.84
CA MET A 173 -9.42 -4.17 -6.57
C MET A 173 -10.17 -3.55 -5.39
N ILE A 174 -10.48 -4.36 -4.37
CA ILE A 174 -11.02 -3.89 -3.10
C ILE A 174 -10.09 -4.33 -1.97
N PHE A 175 -9.57 -3.38 -1.22
CA PHE A 175 -8.83 -3.60 0.02
C PHE A 175 -9.61 -2.94 1.16
N GLU A 176 -10.31 -3.71 1.97
CA GLU A 176 -11.19 -3.14 3.01
C GLU A 176 -11.15 -3.82 4.38
N ASP A 177 -11.30 -3.03 5.44
CA ASP A 177 -11.38 -3.54 6.82
C ASP A 177 -10.19 -4.44 7.22
N ASN A 178 -9.01 -4.21 6.65
CA ASN A 178 -7.79 -4.92 7.03
C ASN A 178 -7.02 -4.17 8.11
N LEU A 179 -6.29 -4.92 8.93
CA LEU A 179 -5.28 -4.40 9.86
C LEU A 179 -3.92 -4.74 9.27
N CYS A 180 -3.22 -3.71 8.79
CA CYS A 180 -1.86 -3.80 8.30
C CYS A 180 -0.93 -3.18 9.35
N GLU A 181 0.01 -3.94 9.88
CA GLU A 181 0.83 -3.51 11.00
C GLU A 181 2.30 -3.89 10.83
N ARG A 182 3.24 -3.02 11.23
CA ARG A 182 4.68 -3.33 11.23
C ARG A 182 5.17 -3.84 9.86
N LEU A 183 5.01 -3.01 8.82
CA LEU A 183 5.51 -3.32 7.46
C LEU A 183 6.73 -2.46 7.12
N ILE A 184 7.77 -3.11 6.59
CA ILE A 184 9.07 -2.46 6.30
C ILE A 184 9.04 -1.54 5.10
N ASP A 185 8.16 -1.79 4.14
CA ASP A 185 7.96 -0.95 2.97
C ASP A 185 6.48 -0.62 2.79
N ASN A 186 5.83 -1.18 1.76
CA ASN A 186 4.53 -0.72 1.34
C ASN A 186 3.36 -1.50 1.96
N GLY A 187 2.28 -0.79 2.29
CA GLY A 187 1.00 -1.45 2.58
C GLY A 187 0.41 -1.95 1.27
N PHE A 188 -0.30 -1.07 0.57
CA PHE A 188 -0.88 -1.39 -0.74
C PHE A 188 -0.26 -0.54 -1.84
N GLU A 189 0.27 -1.24 -2.84
CA GLU A 189 0.81 -0.64 -4.04
C GLU A 189 -0.22 -0.56 -5.16
N LEU A 190 -0.26 0.57 -5.86
CA LEU A 190 -1.07 0.83 -7.06
C LEU A 190 -0.17 1.03 -8.29
N GLU A 191 1.02 0.43 -8.28
CA GLU A 191 2.18 0.79 -9.10
C GLU A 191 1.90 0.93 -10.59
N ASN A 192 1.96 -0.16 -11.38
CA ASN A 192 2.14 0.02 -12.82
C ASN A 192 0.85 0.42 -13.53
N HIS A 193 -0.23 -0.34 -13.30
CA HIS A 193 -1.50 -0.14 -14.01
C HIS A 193 -2.73 -0.34 -13.11
N GLY A 194 -2.56 -0.17 -11.79
CA GLY A 194 -3.67 -0.24 -10.83
C GLY A 194 -4.79 0.72 -11.24
N ARG A 195 -6.01 0.22 -11.44
CA ARG A 195 -7.16 1.05 -11.83
C ARG A 195 -8.46 0.58 -11.21
N HIS A 196 -9.34 1.53 -10.93
CA HIS A 196 -10.61 1.30 -10.23
C HIS A 196 -10.42 0.63 -8.87
N CYS A 197 -9.27 0.82 -8.23
CA CYS A 197 -8.97 0.23 -6.94
C CYS A 197 -9.56 1.08 -5.81
N HIS A 198 -10.12 0.41 -4.81
CA HIS A 198 -10.65 1.01 -3.59
C HIS A 198 -9.87 0.49 -2.39
N ILE A 199 -9.19 1.39 -1.68
CA ILE A 199 -8.51 1.12 -0.42
C ILE A 199 -9.30 1.86 0.67
N ARG A 200 -10.07 1.13 1.48
CA ARG A 200 -11.00 1.77 2.42
C ARG A 200 -11.14 1.11 3.78
N ARG A 201 -11.40 1.90 4.82
CA ARG A 201 -11.65 1.37 6.18
C ARG A 201 -10.53 0.45 6.71
N ASN A 202 -9.29 0.62 6.25
CA ASN A 202 -8.15 -0.15 6.76
C ASN A 202 -7.46 0.61 7.89
N TYR A 203 -6.83 -0.15 8.79
CA TYR A 203 -5.86 0.34 9.76
C TYR A 203 -4.44 0.08 9.26
N PHE A 204 -3.63 1.12 9.17
CA PHE A 204 -2.21 1.05 8.83
C PHE A 204 -1.41 1.54 10.03
N ILE A 205 -0.68 0.62 10.68
CA ILE A 205 0.06 0.88 11.92
C ILE A 205 1.55 0.61 11.70
N ASP A 206 2.42 1.58 11.96
CA ASP A 206 3.88 1.38 11.94
C ASP A 206 4.46 0.89 10.62
N ILE A 207 3.94 1.45 9.52
CA ILE A 207 4.34 1.11 8.15
C ILE A 207 5.19 2.22 7.55
N PHE A 208 6.29 1.89 6.88
CA PHE A 208 7.14 2.90 6.23
C PHE A 208 6.39 3.70 5.17
N GLN A 209 5.69 3.05 4.24
CA GLN A 209 4.99 3.70 3.14
C GLN A 209 3.63 3.04 2.82
N PRO A 210 2.59 3.27 3.64
CA PRO A 210 1.31 2.55 3.56
C PRO A 210 0.71 2.49 2.16
N ILE A 211 0.72 3.60 1.42
CA ILE A 211 0.16 3.66 0.07
C ILE A 211 1.25 4.11 -0.89
N SER A 212 1.43 3.35 -1.98
CA SER A 212 2.42 3.64 -3.01
C SER A 212 1.78 3.72 -4.39
N MET A 213 1.99 4.81 -5.10
CA MET A 213 1.67 4.96 -6.52
C MET A 213 2.96 5.37 -7.25
N GLN A 214 3.75 4.37 -7.63
CA GLN A 214 5.06 4.54 -8.25
C GLN A 214 5.21 3.71 -9.55
N PRO A 215 4.46 3.98 -10.64
CA PRO A 215 4.53 3.15 -11.84
C PRO A 215 5.97 2.93 -12.32
N LEU A 216 6.34 1.65 -12.42
CA LEU A 216 7.65 1.18 -12.88
C LEU A 216 7.61 0.72 -14.35
N CYS A 217 6.43 0.82 -14.97
CA CYS A 217 6.14 0.55 -16.37
C CYS A 217 5.60 1.81 -17.06
N GLY A 218 5.66 1.87 -18.40
CA GLY A 218 5.15 3.04 -19.15
C GLY A 218 3.62 3.11 -19.10
N HIS A 219 3.02 4.00 -19.91
CA HIS A 219 1.55 4.09 -20.03
C HIS A 219 0.87 2.73 -20.26
N PRO A 220 -0.41 2.58 -19.83
CA PRO A 220 -1.24 3.59 -19.15
C PRO A 220 -0.83 3.81 -17.69
N TRP A 221 -0.91 5.06 -17.22
CA TRP A 221 -0.67 5.37 -15.81
C TRP A 221 -1.79 4.81 -14.91
N PRO A 222 -1.50 4.49 -13.64
CA PRO A 222 -2.50 3.98 -12.72
C PRO A 222 -3.60 5.02 -12.47
N GLY A 223 -4.83 4.54 -12.35
CA GLY A 223 -6.02 5.34 -12.04
C GLY A 223 -7.22 5.02 -12.95
N PRO A 224 -8.43 5.48 -12.56
CA PRO A 224 -8.71 6.21 -11.33
C PRO A 224 -8.66 5.28 -10.10
N ASN A 225 -8.11 5.74 -8.98
CA ASN A 225 -8.03 4.98 -7.72
C ASN A 225 -8.49 5.81 -6.51
N TYR A 226 -8.98 5.14 -5.47
CA TYR A 226 -9.64 5.76 -4.33
C TYR A 226 -9.06 5.25 -3.00
N VAL A 227 -8.66 6.16 -2.12
CA VAL A 227 -8.16 5.86 -0.77
C VAL A 227 -8.97 6.64 0.26
N TYR A 228 -9.83 5.96 1.02
CA TYR A 228 -10.78 6.65 1.90
C TYR A 228 -11.21 5.92 3.15
N GLN A 229 -11.57 6.65 4.20
CA GLN A 229 -11.92 6.09 5.51
C GLN A 229 -10.84 5.22 6.13
N ASN A 230 -9.57 5.38 5.76
CA ASN A 230 -8.48 4.64 6.38
C ASN A 230 -7.92 5.41 7.58
N VAL A 231 -7.40 4.66 8.54
CA VAL A 231 -6.60 5.17 9.64
C VAL A 231 -5.14 4.86 9.35
N PHE A 232 -4.32 5.91 9.31
CA PHE A 232 -2.86 5.81 9.23
C PHE A 232 -2.27 6.29 10.53
N TYR A 233 -1.47 5.43 11.16
CA TYR A 233 -1.08 5.62 12.53
C TYR A 233 0.35 5.12 12.77
N ARG A 234 1.12 5.92 13.52
CA ARG A 234 2.45 5.56 14.02
C ARG A 234 2.42 5.51 15.53
N THR A 235 2.81 4.38 16.10
CA THR A 235 2.91 4.22 17.54
C THR A 235 4.05 5.06 18.14
N PRO A 236 3.94 5.50 19.40
CA PRO A 236 5.01 6.21 20.10
C PRO A 236 6.29 5.38 20.25
N GLU A 237 6.15 4.05 20.26
CA GLU A 237 7.25 3.09 20.33
C GLU A 237 8.05 3.06 19.02
N GLU A 238 7.37 3.18 17.88
CA GLU A 238 8.01 3.12 16.57
C GLU A 238 8.64 4.46 16.17
N ARG A 239 9.94 4.61 16.46
CA ARG A 239 10.70 5.85 16.18
C ARG A 239 11.86 5.69 15.20
N LEU A 240 12.15 4.45 14.79
CA LEU A 240 13.33 4.16 13.97
C LEU A 240 13.00 4.21 12.48
N LEU A 241 11.84 3.69 12.09
CA LEU A 241 11.40 3.63 10.70
C LEU A 241 10.58 4.87 10.31
N LYS A 242 11.27 5.96 9.95
CA LYS A 242 10.64 7.22 9.55
C LYS A 242 10.27 7.23 8.07
N GLY A 243 8.98 7.22 7.77
CA GLY A 243 8.47 7.08 6.41
C GLY A 243 7.56 8.21 5.95
N SER A 244 6.60 7.84 5.10
CA SER A 244 5.56 8.74 4.59
C SER A 244 4.24 8.01 4.41
N THR A 245 3.10 8.65 4.67
CA THR A 245 1.78 8.00 4.47
C THR A 245 1.54 7.62 3.00
N PHE A 246 1.88 8.50 2.07
CA PHE A 246 1.71 8.31 0.64
C PHE A 246 3.03 8.51 -0.09
N LYS A 247 3.45 7.53 -0.88
CA LYS A 247 4.53 7.66 -1.85
C LYS A 247 3.96 7.80 -3.24
N ILE A 248 4.26 8.91 -3.91
CA ILE A 248 3.63 9.27 -5.19
C ILE A 248 4.72 9.74 -6.15
N GLY A 249 4.73 9.20 -7.36
CA GLY A 249 5.51 9.76 -8.47
C GLY A 249 5.87 8.76 -9.56
N ILE A 250 6.24 9.25 -10.73
CA ILE A 250 6.62 8.44 -11.89
C ILE A 250 8.13 8.58 -12.10
N GLN A 251 8.87 7.48 -12.00
CA GLN A 251 10.34 7.55 -12.02
C GLN A 251 10.87 8.11 -13.35
N LYS A 252 11.78 9.08 -13.27
CA LYS A 252 12.35 9.73 -14.47
C LYS A 252 13.05 8.75 -15.41
N ARG A 253 13.60 7.65 -14.88
CA ARG A 253 14.30 6.61 -15.66
C ARG A 253 13.44 5.98 -16.78
N MET A 254 12.12 6.13 -16.70
CA MET A 254 11.17 5.60 -17.69
C MET A 254 11.35 6.23 -19.07
N TRP A 255 11.66 7.53 -19.14
CA TRP A 255 11.90 8.25 -20.39
C TRP A 255 13.20 7.83 -21.11
N GLY A 256 14.15 7.25 -20.38
CA GLY A 256 15.38 6.69 -20.96
C GLY A 256 15.27 5.21 -21.33
N ASN A 257 14.13 4.56 -21.07
CA ASN A 257 14.00 3.13 -21.21
C ASN A 257 13.56 2.73 -22.63
N LYS A 258 14.38 1.93 -23.32
CA LYS A 258 14.11 1.44 -24.68
C LYS A 258 12.83 0.60 -24.80
N LYS A 259 12.29 0.07 -23.69
CA LYS A 259 11.00 -0.63 -23.68
C LYS A 259 9.80 0.29 -23.92
N TYR A 260 9.95 1.60 -23.65
CA TYR A 260 8.88 2.58 -23.75
C TYR A 260 9.30 3.74 -24.67
N PRO A 261 9.59 3.45 -25.96
CA PRO A 261 10.07 4.47 -26.89
C PRO A 261 9.04 5.58 -27.12
N TYR A 262 7.75 5.29 -26.91
CA TYR A 262 6.66 6.26 -26.99
C TYR A 262 6.67 7.31 -25.88
N LEU A 263 7.42 7.11 -24.79
CA LEU A 263 7.66 8.15 -23.79
C LEU A 263 8.71 9.17 -24.26
N GLN A 264 9.50 8.85 -25.30
CA GLN A 264 10.48 9.79 -25.84
C GLN A 264 9.75 10.95 -26.50
N GLY A 265 10.02 12.16 -26.01
CA GLY A 265 9.34 13.39 -26.45
C GLY A 265 8.18 13.80 -25.55
N ASP A 266 7.69 12.92 -24.66
CA ASP A 266 6.77 13.32 -23.60
C ASP A 266 7.52 13.98 -22.42
N SER A 267 6.84 14.83 -21.65
CA SER A 267 7.46 15.60 -20.57
C SER A 267 7.48 14.82 -19.26
N TRP A 268 8.65 14.29 -18.86
CA TRP A 268 8.79 13.68 -17.52
C TRP A 268 8.47 14.64 -16.36
N LYS A 269 8.53 15.97 -16.60
CA LYS A 269 8.28 17.00 -15.58
C LYS A 269 6.79 17.26 -15.34
N HIS A 270 5.91 16.96 -16.29
CA HIS A 270 4.48 17.21 -16.14
C HIS A 270 3.70 16.06 -16.73
N GLN A 271 2.98 15.36 -15.88
CA GLN A 271 2.19 14.18 -16.21
C GLN A 271 0.76 14.35 -15.72
N SER A 272 -0.18 13.69 -16.40
CA SER A 272 -1.57 13.60 -15.98
C SER A 272 -1.94 12.14 -15.82
N ILE A 273 -2.39 11.76 -14.63
CA ILE A 273 -2.91 10.41 -14.38
C ILE A 273 -4.44 10.42 -14.50
N PRO A 274 -5.09 9.26 -14.73
CA PRO A 274 -6.56 9.19 -14.77
C PRO A 274 -7.22 9.64 -13.47
N GLY A 275 -6.55 9.48 -12.32
CA GLY A 275 -6.95 10.11 -11.06
C GLY A 275 -6.53 9.34 -9.82
N LEU A 276 -6.25 10.07 -8.73
CA LEU A 276 -6.09 9.52 -7.39
C LEU A 276 -6.84 10.41 -6.39
N LEU A 277 -7.88 9.85 -5.78
CA LEU A 277 -8.70 10.55 -4.80
C LEU A 277 -8.44 10.00 -3.40
N ILE A 278 -7.88 10.83 -2.52
CA ILE A 278 -7.54 10.53 -1.14
C ILE A 278 -8.46 11.36 -0.24
N PHE A 279 -9.43 10.74 0.41
CA PHE A 279 -10.46 11.51 1.12
C PHE A 279 -10.99 10.85 2.38
N ASN A 280 -11.39 11.67 3.36
CA ASN A 280 -11.96 11.18 4.62
C ASN A 280 -11.06 10.14 5.30
N ASN A 281 -9.75 10.36 5.35
CA ASN A 281 -8.81 9.52 6.12
C ASN A 281 -8.39 10.24 7.41
N THR A 282 -8.01 9.47 8.42
CA THR A 282 -7.38 9.98 9.66
C THR A 282 -5.90 9.61 9.62
N ILE A 283 -5.00 10.59 9.75
CA ILE A 283 -3.55 10.41 9.63
C ILE A 283 -2.88 10.99 10.87
N ILE A 284 -2.17 10.15 11.61
CA ILE A 284 -1.27 10.54 12.71
C ILE A 284 0.13 10.03 12.37
N GLU A 285 0.99 10.92 11.88
CA GLU A 285 2.37 10.62 11.48
C GLU A 285 3.31 11.61 12.17
N PRO A 286 3.73 11.36 13.43
CA PRO A 286 4.41 12.32 14.30
C PRO A 286 5.84 12.63 13.88
N ASP A 287 6.49 11.73 13.14
CA ASP A 287 7.92 11.80 12.84
C ASP A 287 8.27 11.69 11.35
N GLY A 288 7.32 11.26 10.51
CA GLY A 288 7.44 11.17 9.06
C GLY A 288 6.88 12.39 8.31
N VAL A 289 6.33 12.16 7.11
CA VAL A 289 5.63 13.18 6.31
C VAL A 289 4.36 12.59 5.70
N VAL A 290 3.42 13.42 5.26
CA VAL A 290 2.23 12.90 4.56
C VAL A 290 2.60 12.37 3.17
N PHE A 291 3.35 13.15 2.38
CA PHE A 291 3.71 12.83 0.99
C PHE A 291 5.22 12.68 0.78
N ALA A 292 5.63 11.54 0.24
CA ALA A 292 6.94 11.34 -0.36
C ALA A 292 6.83 11.45 -1.89
N ASP A 293 7.31 12.57 -2.44
CA ASP A 293 7.45 12.71 -3.88
C ASP A 293 8.64 11.88 -4.37
N LEU A 294 8.39 10.96 -5.29
CA LEU A 294 9.43 10.13 -5.89
C LEU A 294 10.38 10.98 -6.75
N GLU A 295 9.84 11.94 -7.49
CA GLU A 295 10.55 12.90 -8.33
C GLU A 295 10.16 14.33 -7.94
N LYS A 296 11.06 15.03 -7.25
CA LYS A 296 10.77 16.34 -6.63
C LYS A 296 10.46 17.47 -7.61
N ASP A 297 10.82 17.31 -8.88
CA ASP A 297 10.61 18.31 -9.94
C ASP A 297 9.48 17.87 -10.91
N GLN A 298 8.68 16.86 -10.54
CA GLN A 298 7.58 16.35 -11.36
C GLN A 298 6.21 16.85 -10.87
N LYS A 299 5.44 17.49 -11.75
CA LYS A 299 4.03 17.81 -11.56
C LYS A 299 3.16 16.64 -12.01
N ILE A 300 2.21 16.23 -11.16
CA ILE A 300 1.21 15.21 -11.50
C ILE A 300 -0.18 15.80 -11.28
N ASP A 301 -0.97 15.88 -12.35
CA ASP A 301 -2.37 16.34 -12.30
C ASP A 301 -3.32 15.25 -11.81
N ASN A 302 -4.56 15.64 -11.48
CA ASN A 302 -5.67 14.76 -11.08
C ASN A 302 -5.47 14.00 -9.77
N ILE A 303 -4.72 14.60 -8.83
CA ILE A 303 -4.60 14.11 -7.45
C ILE A 303 -5.40 15.05 -6.54
N SER A 304 -6.29 14.49 -5.73
CA SER A 304 -7.15 15.24 -4.81
C SER A 304 -7.03 14.69 -3.40
N PHE A 305 -6.83 15.58 -2.44
CA PHE A 305 -6.70 15.31 -1.01
C PHE A 305 -7.79 16.08 -0.25
N CYS A 306 -8.87 15.41 0.13
CA CYS A 306 -10.10 16.07 0.61
C CYS A 306 -10.62 15.54 1.94
N ASN A 307 -11.12 16.41 2.83
CA ASN A 307 -11.77 16.02 4.09
C ASN A 307 -10.95 15.06 4.96
N ASN A 308 -9.62 15.09 4.87
CA ASN A 308 -8.76 14.30 5.73
C ASN A 308 -8.50 15.03 7.04
N LEU A 309 -8.36 14.26 8.11
CA LEU A 309 -7.89 14.72 9.41
C LEU A 309 -6.42 14.32 9.51
N VAL A 310 -5.53 15.29 9.76
CA VAL A 310 -4.07 15.07 9.64
C VAL A 310 -3.32 15.72 10.79
N VAL A 311 -2.47 14.95 11.46
CA VAL A 311 -1.45 15.45 12.38
C VAL A 311 -0.09 14.93 11.93
N ALA A 312 0.77 15.83 11.47
CA ALA A 312 2.09 15.47 10.96
C ALA A 312 3.10 16.64 11.08
N PRO A 313 4.41 16.39 11.19
CA PRO A 313 5.38 17.48 11.24
C PRO A 313 5.52 18.18 9.89
N SER A 314 5.30 17.50 8.76
CA SER A 314 5.39 18.11 7.42
C SER A 314 4.43 17.45 6.45
N LEU A 315 3.91 18.23 5.51
CA LEU A 315 3.03 17.75 4.45
C LEU A 315 3.80 16.91 3.43
N GLY A 316 5.07 17.25 3.16
CA GLY A 316 5.94 16.41 2.33
C GLY A 316 7.41 16.66 2.61
N TRP A 317 8.29 15.87 1.97
CA TRP A 317 9.74 16.04 2.07
C TRP A 317 10.20 17.35 1.42
N ALA A 318 10.06 18.47 2.14
CA ALA A 318 10.56 19.82 1.86
C ALA A 318 11.09 20.04 0.43
N SER A 319 10.21 20.49 -0.47
CA SER A 319 10.66 21.22 -1.65
C SER A 319 11.16 22.58 -1.15
N ARG A 320 12.46 22.87 -1.29
CA ARG A 320 13.06 24.17 -0.90
C ARG A 320 12.70 25.29 -1.89
N LYS A 321 11.61 25.17 -2.65
CA LYS A 321 11.20 26.13 -3.69
C LYS A 321 9.87 26.77 -3.32
N LYS A 322 9.72 28.03 -3.72
CA LYS A 322 8.59 28.92 -3.39
C LYS A 322 7.26 28.41 -3.98
N LYS A 323 6.18 28.88 -3.36
CA LYS A 323 4.75 28.53 -3.50
C LYS A 323 4.20 28.21 -4.90
N GLU A 324 4.75 28.78 -5.97
CA GLU A 324 4.14 28.77 -7.33
C GLU A 324 4.98 28.02 -8.38
N ASP A 325 6.24 27.71 -8.09
CA ASP A 325 7.13 26.89 -8.95
C ASP A 325 7.34 25.47 -8.39
N GLY A 326 6.65 25.13 -7.29
CA GLY A 326 6.79 23.85 -6.59
C GLY A 326 6.18 22.72 -7.39
N ASN A 327 6.94 21.64 -7.62
CA ASN A 327 6.44 20.40 -8.21
C ASN A 327 6.00 19.42 -7.10
N GLY A 328 5.50 18.24 -7.47
CA GLY A 328 5.05 17.21 -6.54
C GLY A 328 3.72 17.56 -5.86
N PHE A 329 3.64 17.36 -4.55
CA PHE A 329 2.43 17.61 -3.76
C PHE A 329 1.88 19.04 -3.86
N TYR A 330 2.67 20.02 -4.32
CA TYR A 330 2.20 21.40 -4.52
C TYR A 330 1.09 21.56 -5.55
N HIS A 331 0.94 20.60 -6.46
CA HIS A 331 -0.07 20.64 -7.51
C HIS A 331 -1.32 19.81 -7.20
N PHE A 332 -1.40 19.21 -6.01
CA PHE A 332 -2.59 18.46 -5.63
C PHE A 332 -3.73 19.42 -5.28
N SER A 333 -4.96 18.95 -5.46
CA SER A 333 -6.15 19.69 -5.03
C SER A 333 -6.43 19.40 -3.56
N TYR A 334 -6.47 20.44 -2.73
CA TYR A 334 -6.75 20.35 -1.30
C TYR A 334 -8.11 20.98 -0.99
N SER A 335 -8.99 20.29 -0.25
CA SER A 335 -10.30 20.85 0.13
C SER A 335 -10.88 20.20 1.38
N GLY A 336 -11.40 20.99 2.31
CA GLY A 336 -12.15 20.50 3.49
C GLY A 336 -11.34 19.68 4.50
N ASN A 337 -10.01 19.63 4.38
CA ASN A 337 -9.14 18.95 5.35
C ASN A 337 -9.03 19.76 6.65
N ARG A 338 -8.70 19.06 7.73
CA ARG A 338 -8.20 19.66 8.98
C ARG A 338 -6.81 19.14 9.24
N MET A 339 -5.81 20.02 9.11
CA MET A 339 -4.41 19.60 9.16
C MET A 339 -3.64 20.36 10.22
N ALA A 340 -2.91 19.64 11.06
CA ALA A 340 -1.90 20.18 11.94
C ALA A 340 -0.53 19.82 11.38
N ILE A 341 0.07 20.79 10.68
CA ILE A 341 1.42 20.67 10.10
C ILE A 341 2.39 21.52 10.91
N PHE A 342 3.12 20.91 11.85
CA PHE A 342 3.75 21.65 12.96
C PHE A 342 5.28 21.86 12.86
N ARG A 343 5.97 21.30 11.86
CA ARG A 343 7.40 21.56 11.58
C ARG A 343 7.65 22.18 10.19
N GLN A 344 6.61 22.42 9.40
CA GLN A 344 6.70 23.03 8.07
C GLN A 344 5.95 24.37 8.07
N PRO A 345 6.62 25.52 7.82
CA PRO A 345 5.96 26.82 7.83
C PRO A 345 4.82 26.95 6.81
N ALA A 346 3.71 27.60 7.19
CA ALA A 346 2.58 27.83 6.30
C ALA A 346 2.96 28.56 4.99
N GLY A 347 3.92 29.49 5.06
CA GLY A 347 4.39 30.24 3.89
C GLY A 347 5.09 29.40 2.81
N ILE A 348 5.46 28.16 3.12
CA ILE A 348 6.03 27.22 2.14
C ILE A 348 5.03 26.14 1.73
N LEU A 349 3.79 26.13 2.21
CA LEU A 349 2.76 25.19 1.78
C LEU A 349 1.97 25.72 0.57
N PRO A 350 1.32 24.83 -0.21
CA PRO A 350 0.40 25.24 -1.26
C PRO A 350 -0.70 26.14 -0.69
N SER A 351 -1.11 27.20 -1.39
CA SER A 351 -2.15 28.13 -0.89
C SER A 351 -3.41 27.39 -0.45
N SER A 352 -3.87 26.45 -1.29
CA SER A 352 -5.05 25.63 -0.99
C SER A 352 -4.90 24.78 0.27
N ALA A 353 -3.69 24.33 0.61
CA ALA A 353 -3.43 23.58 1.85
C ALA A 353 -3.23 24.49 3.07
N ALA A 354 -2.64 25.67 2.89
CA ALA A 354 -2.31 26.60 3.96
C ALA A 354 -3.55 27.15 4.69
N ASP A 355 -4.67 27.31 3.97
CA ASP A 355 -5.94 27.79 4.52
C ASP A 355 -6.71 26.71 5.33
N GLN A 356 -6.14 25.50 5.45
CA GLN A 356 -6.73 24.34 6.11
C GLN A 356 -5.91 23.89 7.34
N LEU A 357 -5.08 24.79 7.88
CA LEU A 357 -4.18 24.54 9.00
C LEU A 357 -4.81 24.92 10.35
N TYR A 358 -4.61 24.04 11.33
CA TYR A 358 -5.07 24.19 12.70
C TYR A 358 -3.94 23.80 13.66
N LEU A 359 -4.11 24.11 14.95
CA LEU A 359 -3.22 23.60 15.99
C LEU A 359 -3.45 22.09 16.19
N PRO A 360 -2.43 21.29 16.54
CA PRO A 360 -2.58 19.85 16.75
C PRO A 360 -3.76 19.46 17.65
N GLU A 361 -3.91 20.14 18.78
CA GLU A 361 -4.98 19.94 19.76
C GLU A 361 -6.38 20.28 19.22
N GLN A 362 -6.49 21.14 18.20
CA GLN A 362 -7.77 21.46 17.55
C GLN A 362 -8.15 20.38 16.53
N VAL A 363 -7.18 19.70 15.94
CA VAL A 363 -7.39 18.63 14.97
C VAL A 363 -7.75 17.34 15.68
N LEU A 364 -6.91 16.91 16.63
CA LEU A 364 -7.11 15.74 17.48
C LEU A 364 -6.55 16.04 18.88
N PRO A 365 -7.40 16.34 19.87
CA PRO A 365 -6.98 16.39 21.26
C PRO A 365 -6.30 15.08 21.68
N GLU A 366 -5.18 15.20 22.39
CA GLU A 366 -4.40 14.05 22.88
C GLU A 366 -3.88 13.11 21.78
N TRP A 367 -3.63 13.62 20.57
CA TRP A 367 -3.04 12.84 19.49
C TRP A 367 -1.68 12.24 19.88
N GLU A 368 -0.93 12.84 20.81
CA GLU A 368 0.32 12.27 21.35
C GLU A 368 0.11 11.00 22.17
N LYS A 369 -1.12 10.80 22.68
CA LYS A 369 -1.59 9.56 23.31
C LYS A 369 -2.27 8.63 22.30
N ASN A 370 -2.19 8.96 21.01
CA ASN A 370 -2.73 8.18 19.89
C ASN A 370 -4.24 8.05 19.89
N ARG A 371 -4.92 9.09 20.32
CA ARG A 371 -6.37 9.15 20.21
C ARG A 371 -6.76 9.36 18.74
N LEU A 372 -7.38 8.33 18.15
CA LEU A 372 -7.70 8.29 16.71
C LEU A 372 -9.07 8.90 16.40
N VAL A 373 -9.99 8.84 17.37
CA VAL A 373 -11.37 9.31 17.24
C VAL A 373 -11.43 10.75 17.76
N PRO A 374 -11.86 11.72 16.94
CA PRO A 374 -12.01 13.10 17.39
C PRO A 374 -13.12 13.21 18.44
N GLU A 375 -12.98 14.17 19.35
CA GLU A 375 -14.03 14.49 20.33
C GLU A 375 -15.25 15.12 19.66
N GLU A 376 -15.00 15.94 18.64
CA GLU A 376 -16.02 16.64 17.88
C GLU A 376 -15.91 16.27 16.40
N PHE A 377 -17.05 15.94 15.80
CA PHE A 377 -17.16 15.54 14.40
C PHE A 377 -17.55 16.75 13.55
N GLU A 378 -16.62 17.23 12.73
CA GLU A 378 -16.85 18.35 11.81
C GLU A 378 -17.38 17.87 10.46
N LEU A 379 -18.30 18.65 9.87
CA LEU A 379 -18.93 18.28 8.60
C LEU A 379 -17.93 18.27 7.45
N ALA A 380 -17.97 17.20 6.65
CA ALA A 380 -17.18 17.10 5.44
C ALA A 380 -17.78 17.96 4.31
N ALA A 381 -16.90 18.55 3.50
CA ALA A 381 -17.31 19.22 2.28
C ALA A 381 -17.63 18.20 1.16
N PRO A 382 -18.54 18.50 0.22
CA PRO A 382 -18.78 17.61 -0.92
C PRO A 382 -17.52 17.32 -1.73
N VAL A 383 -17.23 16.04 -1.98
CA VAL A 383 -16.06 15.62 -2.76
C VAL A 383 -16.48 15.25 -4.17
N LYS A 384 -16.00 16.03 -5.15
CA LYS A 384 -16.26 15.75 -6.57
C LYS A 384 -15.68 14.39 -6.97
N ASN A 385 -16.44 13.61 -7.73
CA ASN A 385 -16.06 12.28 -8.22
C ASN A 385 -15.82 11.23 -7.12
N ALA A 386 -16.18 11.50 -5.86
CA ALA A 386 -16.09 10.49 -4.81
C ALA A 386 -17.13 9.39 -5.02
N PRO A 387 -16.76 8.11 -4.83
CA PRO A 387 -17.69 6.99 -4.91
C PRO A 387 -18.76 7.02 -3.82
N LEU A 388 -18.49 7.72 -2.71
CA LEU A 388 -19.42 7.92 -1.59
C LEU A 388 -19.15 9.28 -0.93
N GLN A 389 -20.21 9.94 -0.43
CA GLN A 389 -20.08 11.14 0.41
C GLN A 389 -20.12 10.72 1.87
N PHE A 390 -19.22 11.29 2.67
CA PHE A 390 -19.13 11.06 4.10
C PHE A 390 -19.64 12.28 4.86
N ARG A 391 -20.20 12.05 6.05
CA ARG A 391 -20.82 13.12 6.82
C ARG A 391 -19.76 14.00 7.48
N TYR A 392 -18.66 13.40 7.94
CA TYR A 392 -17.67 14.06 8.77
C TYR A 392 -16.25 13.91 8.24
N VAL A 393 -15.42 14.92 8.49
CA VAL A 393 -13.99 14.93 8.16
C VAL A 393 -13.27 13.82 8.92
N GLY A 394 -12.30 13.18 8.28
CA GLY A 394 -11.58 12.03 8.83
C GLY A 394 -12.26 10.69 8.54
N ALA A 395 -11.66 9.62 9.06
CA ALA A 395 -12.12 8.26 8.79
C ALA A 395 -13.43 7.90 9.49
N PHE A 396 -13.51 8.21 10.78
CA PHE A 396 -14.65 7.90 11.63
C PHE A 396 -15.84 8.79 11.29
N GLN A 397 -17.03 8.19 11.22
CA GLN A 397 -18.31 8.85 10.95
C GLN A 397 -19.26 8.80 12.16
N SER A 398 -18.87 8.06 13.21
CA SER A 398 -19.47 8.10 14.54
C SER A 398 -18.42 7.78 15.63
N PRO A 399 -18.65 8.13 16.90
CA PRO A 399 -17.75 7.75 18.01
C PRO A 399 -17.64 6.24 18.25
N ASN A 400 -18.62 5.46 17.77
CA ASN A 400 -18.66 4.01 17.93
C ASN A 400 -18.13 3.28 16.69
N ASP A 401 -17.68 4.02 15.67
CA ASP A 401 -17.11 3.41 14.49
C ASP A 401 -15.81 2.71 14.86
N SER A 402 -15.68 1.51 14.33
CA SER A 402 -14.56 0.64 14.54
C SER A 402 -14.23 0.00 13.19
N PHE A 403 -12.94 -0.07 12.87
CA PHE A 403 -12.47 -0.60 11.60
C PHE A 403 -11.52 -1.74 11.90
N ALA A 404 -11.53 -2.76 11.03
CA ALA A 404 -10.66 -3.92 11.20
C ALA A 404 -10.89 -4.71 12.51
N ASP A 405 -12.10 -4.71 13.07
CA ASP A 405 -12.38 -5.33 14.39
C ASP A 405 -12.36 -6.87 14.37
N ASN A 406 -12.60 -7.46 13.21
CA ASN A 406 -12.70 -8.91 13.02
C ASN A 406 -11.56 -9.44 12.14
N VAL A 407 -10.40 -8.81 12.20
CA VAL A 407 -9.23 -9.21 11.38
C VAL A 407 -8.58 -10.49 11.87
N GLY A 408 -8.28 -11.39 10.95
CA GLY A 408 -7.68 -12.69 11.27
C GLY A 408 -8.56 -13.59 12.16
N VAL A 409 -9.77 -13.15 12.50
CA VAL A 409 -10.73 -13.92 13.29
C VAL A 409 -11.27 -15.03 12.40
N GLN A 410 -10.76 -16.24 12.61
CA GLN A 410 -11.27 -17.43 11.95
C GLN A 410 -12.72 -17.66 12.38
N GLU A 411 -13.66 -17.65 11.42
CA GLU A 411 -15.06 -17.92 11.69
C GLU A 411 -15.20 -19.27 12.40
N THR A 412 -15.99 -19.28 13.49
CA THR A 412 -16.31 -20.53 14.19
C THR A 412 -17.11 -21.43 13.26
N ARG A 413 -16.59 -22.64 13.01
CA ARG A 413 -17.28 -23.67 12.23
C ARG A 413 -18.60 -23.99 12.93
N LYS A 414 -19.72 -23.71 12.28
CA LYS A 414 -21.05 -24.19 12.71
C LYS A 414 -21.28 -25.62 12.28
#